data_AF-A0A848QJD5-F1
#
_entry.id   AF-A0A848QJD5-F1
#
_cell.length_a   1.000
_cell.length_b   1.000
_cell.length_c   1.000
_cell.angle_alpha   90.00
_cell.angle_beta   90.00
_cell.angle_gamma   90.00
#
_symmetry.space_group_name_H-M   'P 1'
#
loop_
_entity.id
_entity.type
_entity.pdbx_description
1 polymer ?
#
loop_
_entity_poly.entity_id
_entity_poly.type
_entity_poly.pdbx_seq_one_letter_code
_entity_poly.pdbx_strand_id
1 'polypeptide(L)'
;MDLPRSTKQQEAEATSFDILRYKLAKHIGIFRSQTESDYGIDFEIELKINGRVTGRLLKAQVKSSKKFKPRKDGLVAVGGIKQSTLAYWCEISQQTNVIAYAVDLESEIIYSASNLFWQATKLLDGGDASKSVEFVQHERLKDEMPVILTLLAFSQPTVPTLINSHRSALRNLKQYLALLDAAYQYDAGSPLHDPDHFAELLEVCEVLLWRQLDKLFPTKEERKYWADISYWDQRAMEDGWGELCYDAIKPVVAKLVPALIAELQKLERRVLAGKYYWANSNARYLKLVYETTLPEDLDIESLRDLTYEFDALQKSGLGDYFVQQARQPHRSSRHGKSAAK
;
A
#
# COMPACT_ATOMS: atom_id res chain seq x y z
N MET A 1 29.01 -26.64 37.41
CA MET A 1 27.67 -26.56 36.82
C MET A 1 27.75 -25.43 35.80
N ASP A 2 27.86 -25.75 34.52
CA ASP A 2 27.89 -24.72 33.47
C ASP A 2 26.48 -24.20 33.26
N LEU A 3 26.29 -22.89 33.48
CA LEU A 3 25.03 -22.24 33.16
C LEU A 3 24.82 -22.24 31.64
N PRO A 4 23.57 -22.41 31.15
CA PRO A 4 23.28 -22.35 29.73
C PRO A 4 23.71 -20.99 29.17
N ARG A 5 24.51 -21.01 28.11
CA ARG A 5 24.96 -19.82 27.39
C ARG A 5 23.99 -19.51 26.26
N SER A 6 23.74 -18.23 26.04
CA SER A 6 23.01 -17.74 24.87
C SER A 6 23.67 -18.23 23.58
N THR A 7 22.84 -18.54 22.58
CA THR A 7 23.34 -18.77 21.22
C THR A 7 23.68 -17.44 20.57
N LYS A 8 24.59 -17.44 19.57
CA LYS A 8 24.92 -16.24 18.78
C LYS A 8 23.69 -15.60 18.11
N GLN A 9 22.68 -16.41 17.81
CA GLN A 9 21.43 -15.92 17.23
C GLN A 9 20.62 -15.16 18.28
N GLN A 10 20.43 -15.72 19.48
CA GLN A 10 19.72 -15.06 20.57
C GLN A 10 20.41 -13.75 20.99
N GLU A 11 21.75 -13.73 21.00
CA GLU A 11 22.52 -12.51 21.25
C GLU A 11 22.28 -11.44 20.19
N ALA A 12 22.26 -11.83 18.91
CA ALA A 12 21.99 -10.92 17.79
C ALA A 12 20.55 -10.39 17.79
N GLU A 13 19.57 -11.22 18.16
CA GLU A 13 18.17 -10.83 18.30
C GLU A 13 18.01 -9.80 19.44
N ALA A 14 18.53 -10.10 20.63
CA ALA A 14 18.50 -9.18 21.78
C ALA A 14 19.19 -7.85 21.47
N THR A 15 20.40 -7.89 20.90
CA THR A 15 21.16 -6.68 20.54
C THR A 15 20.40 -5.82 19.51
N SER A 16 19.79 -6.45 18.49
CA SER A 16 19.03 -5.72 17.47
C SER A 16 17.77 -5.05 18.04
N PHE A 17 17.11 -5.71 18.99
CA PHE A 17 15.94 -5.17 19.67
C PHE A 17 16.32 -3.97 20.55
N ASP A 18 17.44 -4.05 21.26
CA ASP A 18 17.93 -2.95 22.09
C ASP A 18 18.30 -1.71 21.24
N ILE A 19 18.95 -1.90 20.09
CA ILE A 19 19.24 -0.82 19.14
C ILE A 19 17.95 -0.14 18.67
N LEU A 20 16.94 -0.93 18.25
CA LEU A 20 15.65 -0.40 17.80
C LEU A 20 14.95 0.37 18.92
N ARG A 21 14.90 -0.20 20.12
CA ARG A 21 14.28 0.45 21.28
C ARG A 21 14.98 1.74 21.63
N TYR A 22 16.31 1.75 21.67
CA TYR A 22 17.11 2.93 22.00
C TYR A 22 16.91 4.06 20.99
N LYS A 23 16.95 3.75 19.69
CA LYS A 23 16.87 4.75 18.61
C LYS A 23 15.45 5.21 18.29
N LEU A 24 14.45 4.34 18.43
CA LEU A 24 13.09 4.61 17.93
C LEU A 24 12.07 4.93 19.02
N ALA A 25 12.17 4.34 20.22
CA ALA A 25 11.11 4.43 21.23
C ALA A 25 10.81 5.86 21.68
N LYS A 26 11.84 6.73 21.72
CA LYS A 26 11.68 8.15 22.10
C LYS A 26 10.81 8.93 21.10
N HIS A 27 10.78 8.52 19.83
CA HIS A 27 10.12 9.26 18.76
C HIS A 27 8.77 8.66 18.36
N ILE A 28 8.55 7.36 18.65
CA ILE A 28 7.40 6.61 18.12
C ILE A 28 6.45 6.20 19.23
N GLY A 29 6.95 5.49 20.25
CA GLY A 29 6.08 4.93 21.27
C GLY A 29 6.64 3.73 22.02
N ILE A 30 5.75 2.79 22.39
CA ILE A 30 6.07 1.65 23.25
C ILE A 30 6.35 0.42 22.40
N PHE A 31 7.49 -0.22 22.63
CA PHE A 31 7.82 -1.51 22.04
C PHE A 31 7.33 -2.60 22.99
N ARG A 32 6.41 -3.44 22.54
CA ARG A 32 5.79 -4.53 23.31
C ARG A 32 6.29 -5.86 22.73
N SER A 33 7.09 -6.60 23.50
CA SER A 33 7.59 -7.92 23.08
C SER A 33 6.45 -8.91 22.89
N GLN A 34 6.49 -9.71 21.82
CA GLN A 34 5.66 -10.91 21.73
C GLN A 34 6.35 -12.09 22.46
N THR A 35 5.57 -13.06 22.90
CA THR A 35 6.05 -14.28 23.60
C THR A 35 6.40 -15.39 22.60
N GLU A 36 7.20 -16.36 23.05
CA GLU A 36 8.07 -17.36 22.37
C GLU A 36 7.55 -18.13 21.11
N SER A 37 6.33 -17.93 20.63
CA SER A 37 5.84 -18.58 19.40
C SER A 37 6.03 -17.70 18.15
N ASP A 38 7.29 -17.41 17.79
CA ASP A 38 7.66 -16.54 16.66
C ASP A 38 7.55 -17.25 15.30
N TYR A 39 6.38 -17.14 14.66
CA TYR A 39 6.19 -17.53 13.25
C TYR A 39 6.61 -16.43 12.26
N GLY A 40 7.29 -15.38 12.73
CA GLY A 40 7.82 -14.29 11.90
C GLY A 40 7.31 -12.89 12.25
N ILE A 41 6.98 -12.61 13.51
CA ILE A 41 6.75 -11.25 14.03
C ILE A 41 7.40 -11.22 15.40
N ASP A 42 8.35 -10.32 15.63
CA ASP A 42 9.19 -10.38 16.84
C ASP A 42 8.61 -9.47 17.95
N PHE A 43 7.91 -8.39 17.59
CA PHE A 43 7.29 -7.49 18.55
C PHE A 43 6.19 -6.61 17.94
N GLU A 44 5.54 -5.84 18.80
CA GLU A 44 4.55 -4.83 18.43
C GLU A 44 5.02 -3.43 18.83
N ILE A 45 4.59 -2.42 18.08
CA ILE A 45 4.84 -1.01 18.41
C ILE A 45 3.49 -0.35 18.66
N GLU A 46 3.33 0.29 19.81
CA GLU A 46 2.18 1.11 20.14
C GLU A 46 2.52 2.59 20.00
N LEU A 47 1.74 3.31 19.19
CA LEU A 47 1.99 4.73 18.93
C LEU A 47 1.67 5.60 20.15
N LYS A 48 2.58 6.52 20.45
CA LYS A 48 2.37 7.63 21.40
C LYS A 48 2.24 8.96 20.66
N ILE A 49 1.24 9.75 21.00
CA ILE A 49 1.07 11.13 20.53
C ILE A 49 0.97 12.04 21.74
N ASN A 50 1.79 13.10 21.80
CA ASN A 50 1.83 14.06 22.91
C ASN A 50 1.95 13.39 24.28
N GLY A 51 2.80 12.36 24.38
CA GLY A 51 3.04 11.59 25.61
C GLY A 51 1.96 10.59 25.99
N ARG A 52 0.84 10.52 25.25
CA ARG A 52 -0.27 9.59 25.53
C ARG A 52 -0.27 8.42 24.55
N VAL A 53 -0.54 7.22 25.07
CA VAL A 53 -0.75 6.03 24.24
C VAL A 53 -2.05 6.16 23.46
N THR A 54 -2.02 5.76 22.19
CA THR A 54 -3.17 5.90 21.28
C THR A 54 -3.99 4.60 21.13
N GLY A 55 -3.47 3.47 21.62
CA GLY A 55 -4.02 2.14 21.37
C GLY A 55 -3.78 1.61 19.94
N ARG A 56 -3.19 2.40 19.04
CA ARG A 56 -2.82 1.96 17.69
C ARG A 56 -1.57 1.11 17.74
N LEU A 57 -1.64 -0.10 17.18
CA LEU A 57 -0.55 -1.08 17.17
C LEU A 57 -0.09 -1.41 15.75
N LEU A 58 1.23 -1.51 15.56
CA LEU A 58 1.87 -2.12 14.39
C LEU A 58 2.58 -3.41 14.80
N LYS A 59 2.65 -4.35 13.87
CA LYS A 59 3.46 -5.56 14.04
C LYS A 59 4.81 -5.34 13.37
N ALA A 60 5.88 -5.84 13.98
CA ALA A 60 7.22 -5.66 13.49
C ALA A 60 7.99 -6.98 13.42
N GLN A 61 8.73 -7.16 12.33
CA GLN A 61 9.78 -8.18 12.21
C GLN A 61 11.15 -7.51 12.17
N VAL A 62 12.13 -8.12 12.79
CA VAL A 62 13.54 -7.76 12.72
C VAL A 62 14.34 -8.85 12.03
N LYS A 63 15.32 -8.42 11.24
CA LYS A 63 16.44 -9.23 10.81
C LYS A 63 17.73 -8.52 11.19
N SER A 64 18.74 -9.25 11.62
CA SER A 64 20.01 -8.66 12.00
C SER A 64 21.18 -9.37 11.33
N SER A 65 22.25 -8.61 11.10
CA SER A 65 23.52 -9.12 10.61
C SER A 65 24.63 -8.31 11.26
N LYS A 66 25.80 -8.92 11.44
CA LYS A 66 26.99 -8.18 11.87
C LYS A 66 27.27 -6.99 10.98
N LYS A 67 27.11 -7.18 9.67
CA LYS A 67 27.34 -6.14 8.66
C LYS A 67 26.43 -6.36 7.45
N PHE A 68 25.73 -5.33 7.01
CA PHE A 68 25.05 -5.29 5.74
C PHE A 68 25.91 -4.61 4.68
N LYS A 69 25.79 -5.07 3.43
CA LYS A 69 26.43 -4.46 2.27
C LYS A 69 25.33 -3.82 1.41
N PRO A 70 25.03 -2.53 1.58
CA PRO A 70 24.05 -1.86 0.74
C PRO A 70 24.53 -1.87 -0.71
N ARG A 71 23.56 -1.99 -1.62
CA ARG A 71 23.76 -1.80 -3.06
C ARG A 71 24.01 -0.31 -3.35
N LYS A 72 24.42 0.00 -4.59
CA LYS A 72 24.68 1.39 -5.04
C LYS A 72 23.45 2.32 -4.95
N ASP A 73 22.25 1.75 -4.94
CA ASP A 73 20.97 2.45 -4.80
C ASP A 73 20.55 2.67 -3.33
N GLY A 74 21.39 2.28 -2.36
CA GLY A 74 21.10 2.38 -0.93
C GLY A 74 20.19 1.27 -0.38
N LEU A 75 19.83 0.28 -1.22
CA LEU A 75 18.99 -0.85 -0.79
C LEU A 75 19.82 -1.99 -0.22
N VAL A 76 19.30 -2.63 0.82
CA VAL A 76 19.83 -3.86 1.40
C VAL A 76 18.85 -4.99 1.14
N ALA A 77 19.32 -6.08 0.53
CA ALA A 77 18.54 -7.29 0.34
C ALA A 77 18.85 -8.29 1.45
N VAL A 78 17.83 -8.67 2.23
CA VAL A 78 17.94 -9.71 3.26
C VAL A 78 17.31 -10.99 2.73
N GLY A 79 18.15 -11.99 2.48
CA GLY A 79 17.75 -13.30 1.96
C GLY A 79 17.36 -14.30 3.04
N GLY A 80 16.99 -15.52 2.61
CA GLY A 80 16.68 -16.62 3.52
C GLY A 80 15.26 -16.59 4.09
N ILE A 81 14.39 -15.71 3.57
CA ILE A 81 13.00 -15.63 4.03
C ILE A 81 12.20 -16.78 3.42
N LYS A 82 11.64 -17.65 4.27
CA LYS A 82 10.81 -18.78 3.83
C LYS A 82 9.48 -18.30 3.25
N GLN A 83 8.89 -19.07 2.34
CA GLN A 83 7.58 -18.77 1.78
C GLN A 83 6.47 -18.78 2.84
N SER A 84 6.57 -19.66 3.83
CA SER A 84 5.66 -19.67 4.98
C SER A 84 5.71 -18.35 5.75
N THR A 85 6.89 -17.76 5.94
CA THR A 85 7.06 -16.45 6.60
C THR A 85 6.46 -15.32 5.76
N LEU A 86 6.66 -15.32 4.44
CA LEU A 86 6.03 -14.34 3.54
C LEU A 86 4.50 -14.46 3.58
N ALA A 87 3.97 -15.68 3.53
CA ALA A 87 2.54 -15.94 3.61
C ALA A 87 1.96 -15.45 4.95
N TYR A 88 2.67 -15.71 6.05
CA TYR A 88 2.29 -15.24 7.38
C TYR A 88 2.26 -13.71 7.47
N TRP A 89 3.26 -13.00 6.92
CA TRP A 89 3.21 -11.53 6.87
C TRP A 89 2.01 -11.02 6.07
N CYS A 90 1.67 -11.68 4.96
CA CYS A 90 0.48 -11.32 4.17
C CYS A 90 -0.82 -11.53 4.95
N GLU A 91 -0.90 -12.58 5.77
CA GLU A 91 -2.05 -12.89 6.62
C GLU A 91 -2.21 -11.85 7.74
N ILE A 92 -1.15 -11.57 8.49
CA ILE A 92 -1.18 -10.55 9.55
C ILE A 92 -1.48 -9.16 8.98
N SER A 93 -1.00 -8.87 7.76
CA SER A 93 -1.30 -7.62 7.05
C SER A 93 -2.80 -7.40 6.78
N GLN A 94 -3.62 -8.46 6.84
CA GLN A 94 -5.08 -8.34 6.75
C GLN A 94 -5.72 -7.80 8.04
N GLN A 95 -4.98 -7.73 9.15
CA GLN A 95 -5.50 -7.27 10.44
C GLN A 95 -4.89 -5.92 10.84
N THR A 96 -3.58 -5.77 10.60
CA THR A 96 -2.84 -4.54 10.92
C THR A 96 -1.63 -4.41 10.01
N ASN A 97 -1.07 -3.21 9.91
CA ASN A 97 0.12 -2.97 9.11
C ASN A 97 1.34 -3.66 9.75
N VAL A 98 2.15 -4.30 8.91
CA VAL A 98 3.39 -4.96 9.30
C VAL A 98 4.58 -4.18 8.74
N ILE A 99 5.55 -3.86 9.60
CA ILE A 99 6.83 -3.29 9.21
C ILE A 99 7.95 -4.30 9.45
N ALA A 100 9.00 -4.24 8.63
CA ALA A 100 10.21 -5.02 8.88
C ALA A 100 11.42 -4.11 8.98
N TYR A 101 12.31 -4.43 9.91
CA TYR A 101 13.61 -3.79 10.09
C TYR A 101 14.74 -4.74 9.75
N ALA A 102 15.82 -4.20 9.19
CA ALA A 102 17.10 -4.87 9.15
C ALA A 102 18.11 -4.04 9.97
N VAL A 103 18.81 -4.66 10.91
CA VAL A 103 19.75 -3.98 11.82
C VAL A 103 21.18 -4.46 11.58
N ASP A 104 22.05 -3.52 11.23
CA ASP A 104 23.49 -3.73 11.18
C ASP A 104 24.06 -3.60 12.58
N LEU A 105 24.61 -4.67 13.15
CA LEU A 105 25.04 -4.70 14.55
C LEU A 105 26.40 -4.04 14.78
N GLU A 106 27.24 -3.90 13.75
CA GLU A 106 28.55 -3.24 13.87
C GLU A 106 28.39 -1.72 13.85
N SER A 107 27.54 -1.21 12.96
CA SER A 107 27.32 0.23 12.76
C SER A 107 26.07 0.77 13.45
N GLU A 108 25.25 -0.11 14.04
CA GLU A 108 23.94 0.19 14.63
C GLU A 108 22.97 0.90 13.67
N ILE A 109 23.16 0.70 12.36
CA ILE A 109 22.30 1.29 11.34
C ILE A 109 21.01 0.46 11.22
N ILE A 110 19.87 1.16 11.20
CA ILE A 110 18.55 0.55 10.99
C ILE A 110 18.10 0.83 9.55
N TYR A 111 17.77 -0.25 8.84
CA TYR A 111 17.10 -0.23 7.54
C TYR A 111 15.64 -0.62 7.75
N SER A 112 14.73 -0.09 6.95
CA SER A 112 13.29 -0.43 7.03
C SER A 112 12.75 -0.87 5.69
N ALA A 113 11.94 -1.93 5.68
CA ALA A 113 11.26 -2.39 4.47
C ALA A 113 10.18 -1.38 4.08
N SER A 114 10.23 -0.88 2.85
CA SER A 114 9.13 -0.10 2.29
C SER A 114 8.04 -1.07 1.84
N ASN A 115 6.83 -0.93 2.40
CA ASN A 115 5.64 -1.67 1.96
C ASN A 115 5.79 -3.21 1.96
N LEU A 116 6.05 -3.80 3.13
CA LEU A 116 6.35 -5.24 3.28
C LEU A 116 5.31 -6.17 2.64
N PHE A 117 4.01 -5.87 2.80
CA PHE A 117 2.91 -6.63 2.20
C PHE A 117 3.06 -6.79 0.67
N TRP A 118 3.34 -5.68 -0.03
CA TRP A 118 3.46 -5.70 -1.49
C TRP A 118 4.73 -6.42 -1.96
N GLN A 119 5.81 -6.36 -1.19
CA GLN A 119 7.00 -7.17 -1.47
C GLN A 119 6.71 -8.67 -1.27
N ALA A 120 6.05 -9.03 -0.17
CA ALA A 120 5.74 -10.42 0.16
C ALA A 120 4.82 -11.07 -0.87
N THR A 121 3.73 -10.40 -1.26
CA THR A 121 2.80 -10.90 -2.29
C THR A 121 3.48 -11.13 -3.64
N LYS A 122 4.41 -10.26 -4.05
CA LYS A 122 5.21 -10.40 -5.27
C LYS A 122 6.18 -11.59 -5.22
N LEU A 123 6.71 -11.91 -4.03
CA LEU A 123 7.73 -12.95 -3.86
C LEU A 123 7.15 -14.36 -3.68
N LEU A 124 5.88 -14.47 -3.29
CA LEU A 124 5.17 -15.75 -3.18
C LEU A 124 4.94 -16.36 -4.57
N ASP A 125 5.38 -17.60 -4.76
CA ASP A 125 5.27 -18.31 -6.06
C ASP A 125 4.94 -19.81 -5.95
N GLY A 126 4.66 -20.30 -4.74
CA GLY A 126 4.27 -21.69 -4.49
C GLY A 126 5.40 -22.70 -4.45
N GLY A 127 6.65 -22.26 -4.59
CA GLY A 127 7.82 -23.11 -4.37
C GLY A 127 8.34 -23.10 -2.92
N ASP A 128 9.37 -23.90 -2.66
CA ASP A 128 10.05 -23.96 -1.34
C ASP A 128 11.28 -23.06 -1.24
N ALA A 129 11.68 -22.42 -2.34
CA ALA A 129 12.85 -21.57 -2.39
C ALA A 129 12.65 -20.34 -1.50
N SER A 130 13.66 -20.06 -0.65
CA SER A 130 13.70 -18.83 0.13
C SER A 130 13.88 -17.61 -0.76
N LYS A 131 13.41 -16.47 -0.26
CA LYS A 131 13.34 -15.20 -0.99
C LYS A 131 14.16 -14.13 -0.27
N SER A 132 14.36 -13.02 -0.98
CA SER A 132 15.03 -11.84 -0.45
C SER A 132 14.07 -10.66 -0.44
N VAL A 133 14.05 -9.94 0.67
CA VAL A 133 13.24 -8.73 0.87
C VAL A 133 14.15 -7.52 0.89
N GLU A 134 13.68 -6.41 0.30
CA GLU A 134 14.45 -5.18 0.18
C GLU A 134 14.12 -4.20 1.30
N PHE A 135 15.18 -3.65 1.89
CA PHE A 135 15.14 -2.65 2.95
C PHE A 135 15.82 -1.38 2.46
N VAL A 136 15.24 -0.23 2.82
CA VAL A 136 15.72 1.08 2.40
C VAL A 136 16.56 1.69 3.51
N GLN A 137 17.69 2.28 3.14
CA GLN A 137 18.37 3.30 3.93
C GLN A 137 18.49 4.57 3.10
N HIS A 138 18.10 5.69 3.69
CA HIS A 138 18.28 6.99 3.07
C HIS A 138 19.59 7.61 3.59
N GLU A 139 20.56 7.86 2.70
CA GLU A 139 21.91 8.31 3.10
C GLU A 139 21.90 9.59 3.93
N ARG A 140 20.94 10.50 3.66
CA ARG A 140 20.81 11.78 4.36
C ARG A 140 20.00 11.71 5.67
N LEU A 141 19.15 10.70 5.83
CA LEU A 141 18.19 10.62 6.94
C LEU A 141 18.39 9.31 7.73
N LYS A 142 19.64 8.88 7.94
CA LYS A 142 19.95 7.52 8.40
C LYS A 142 19.15 7.10 9.64
N ASP A 143 19.15 7.91 10.69
CA ASP A 143 18.44 7.59 11.94
C ASP A 143 16.97 8.07 11.94
N GLU A 144 16.62 9.05 11.10
CA GLU A 144 15.25 9.60 11.01
C GLU A 144 14.34 8.78 10.10
N MET A 145 14.87 8.17 9.04
CA MET A 145 14.08 7.44 8.04
C MET A 145 13.31 6.26 8.65
N PRO A 146 13.88 5.44 9.55
CA PRO A 146 13.10 4.40 10.23
C PRO A 146 11.93 4.98 11.04
N VAL A 147 12.12 6.10 11.73
CA VAL A 147 11.04 6.79 12.46
C VAL A 147 9.94 7.23 11.48
N ILE A 148 10.32 7.92 10.40
CA ILE A 148 9.39 8.43 9.39
C ILE A 148 8.60 7.26 8.76
N LEU A 149 9.27 6.18 8.34
CA LEU A 149 8.60 5.02 7.74
C LEU A 149 7.66 4.31 8.72
N THR A 150 8.02 4.27 10.00
CA THR A 150 7.14 3.69 11.02
C THR A 150 5.91 4.55 11.27
N LEU A 151 6.06 5.86 11.37
CA LEU A 151 4.94 6.79 11.51
C LEU A 151 4.03 6.75 10.26
N LEU A 152 4.62 6.67 9.07
CA LEU A 152 3.88 6.46 7.83
C LEU A 152 3.12 5.12 7.84
N ALA A 153 3.71 4.06 8.38
CA ALA A 153 3.04 2.77 8.51
C ALA A 153 1.85 2.83 9.49
N PHE A 154 1.90 3.66 10.53
CA PHE A 154 0.73 3.91 11.38
C PHE A 154 -0.37 4.64 10.62
N SER A 155 -0.03 5.68 9.85
CA SER A 155 -0.98 6.51 9.11
C SER A 155 -1.54 5.86 7.84
N GLN A 156 -0.89 4.82 7.34
CA GLN A 156 -1.30 4.12 6.14
C GLN A 156 -2.64 3.38 6.35
N PRO A 157 -3.59 3.46 5.40
CA PRO A 157 -4.76 2.59 5.38
C PRO A 157 -4.38 1.12 5.44
N THR A 158 -5.13 0.33 6.20
CA THR A 158 -4.88 -1.12 6.30
C THR A 158 -5.06 -1.78 4.93
N VAL A 159 -4.44 -2.96 4.74
CA VAL A 159 -4.59 -3.69 3.47
C VAL A 159 -6.05 -3.96 3.12
N PRO A 160 -6.93 -4.44 4.03
CA PRO A 160 -8.34 -4.65 3.68
C PRO A 160 -9.04 -3.38 3.21
N THR A 161 -8.84 -2.26 3.89
CA THR A 161 -9.43 -0.97 3.50
C THR A 161 -8.95 -0.56 2.12
N LEU A 162 -7.65 -0.63 1.86
CA LEU A 162 -7.07 -0.31 0.55
C LEU A 162 -7.61 -1.23 -0.56
N ILE A 163 -7.70 -2.55 -0.32
CA ILE A 163 -8.21 -3.51 -1.30
C ILE A 163 -9.71 -3.30 -1.56
N ASN A 164 -10.49 -2.98 -0.53
CA ASN A 164 -11.91 -2.69 -0.66
C ASN A 164 -12.15 -1.41 -1.46
N SER A 165 -11.43 -0.32 -1.17
CA SER A 165 -11.52 0.94 -1.93
C SER A 165 -11.04 0.75 -3.37
N HIS A 166 -9.96 -0.02 -3.59
CA HIS A 166 -9.52 -0.34 -4.95
C HIS A 166 -10.60 -1.12 -5.72
N ARG A 167 -11.24 -2.10 -5.08
CA ARG A 167 -12.34 -2.87 -5.69
C ARG A 167 -13.55 -2.00 -6.00
N SER A 168 -13.93 -1.07 -5.10
CA SER A 168 -15.01 -0.10 -5.37
C SER A 168 -14.65 0.76 -6.56
N ALA A 169 -13.43 1.31 -6.57
CA ALA A 169 -12.96 2.17 -7.64
C ALA A 169 -13.00 1.49 -9.01
N LEU A 170 -12.54 0.25 -9.13
CA LEU A 170 -12.56 -0.48 -10.39
C LEU A 170 -13.99 -0.80 -10.86
N ARG A 171 -14.93 -1.06 -9.94
CA ARG A 171 -16.32 -1.34 -10.27
C ARG A 171 -17.09 -0.10 -10.70
N ASN A 172 -16.77 1.04 -10.08
CA ASN A 172 -17.45 2.31 -10.28
C ASN A 172 -16.68 3.27 -11.20
N LEU A 173 -15.62 2.78 -11.87
CA LEU A 173 -14.76 3.60 -12.72
C LEU A 173 -15.54 4.29 -13.83
N LYS A 174 -16.49 3.60 -14.46
CA LYS A 174 -17.36 4.18 -15.50
C LYS A 174 -18.18 5.35 -14.96
N GLN A 175 -18.73 5.21 -13.76
CA GLN A 175 -19.53 6.24 -13.09
C GLN A 175 -18.65 7.45 -12.74
N TYR A 176 -17.40 7.23 -12.32
CA TYR A 176 -16.48 8.33 -12.03
C TYR A 176 -16.04 9.09 -13.29
N LEU A 177 -15.85 8.39 -14.41
CA LEU A 177 -15.59 9.00 -15.71
C LEU A 177 -16.82 9.78 -16.20
N ALA A 178 -18.01 9.21 -16.06
CA ALA A 178 -19.26 9.89 -16.40
C ALA A 178 -19.51 11.13 -15.52
N LEU A 179 -19.13 11.09 -14.24
CA LEU A 179 -19.18 12.24 -13.35
C LEU A 179 -18.24 13.36 -13.81
N LEU A 180 -17.01 13.00 -14.23
CA LEU A 180 -16.06 13.95 -14.82
C LEU A 180 -16.61 14.56 -16.11
N ASP A 181 -17.14 13.75 -17.03
CA ASP A 181 -17.70 14.26 -18.29
C ASP A 181 -18.91 15.16 -18.04
N ALA A 182 -19.84 14.74 -17.18
CA ALA A 182 -21.00 15.53 -16.78
C ALA A 182 -20.61 16.91 -16.21
N ALA A 183 -19.55 16.97 -15.37
CA ALA A 183 -19.04 18.23 -14.82
C ALA A 183 -18.53 19.23 -15.89
N TYR A 184 -18.25 18.76 -17.11
CA TYR A 184 -17.83 19.59 -18.24
C TYR A 184 -18.90 19.77 -19.32
N GLN A 185 -19.96 18.96 -19.31
CA GLN A 185 -21.05 19.02 -20.29
C GLN A 185 -22.26 19.83 -19.82
N TYR A 186 -22.64 19.70 -18.56
CA TYR A 186 -23.80 20.39 -18.03
C TYR A 186 -23.52 21.88 -17.78
N ASP A 187 -24.57 22.69 -17.89
CA ASP A 187 -24.52 24.11 -17.53
C ASP A 187 -24.19 24.28 -16.05
N ALA A 188 -23.56 25.40 -15.69
CA ALA A 188 -22.97 25.60 -14.37
C ALA A 188 -23.96 25.42 -13.19
N GLY A 189 -25.22 25.85 -13.38
CA GLY A 189 -26.28 25.71 -12.38
C GLY A 189 -27.05 24.39 -12.41
N SER A 190 -26.64 23.42 -13.26
CA SER A 190 -27.34 22.14 -13.35
C SER A 190 -27.13 21.35 -12.05
N PRO A 191 -28.22 20.88 -11.41
CA PRO A 191 -28.12 20.10 -10.18
C PRO A 191 -27.31 18.82 -10.40
N LEU A 192 -26.54 18.42 -9.38
CA LEU A 192 -25.86 17.14 -9.41
C LEU A 192 -26.90 16.02 -9.28
N HIS A 193 -27.10 15.27 -10.36
CA HIS A 193 -28.15 14.25 -10.41
C HIS A 193 -27.98 13.10 -9.40
N ASP A 194 -26.74 12.75 -9.07
CA ASP A 194 -26.42 11.66 -8.14
C ASP A 194 -25.30 12.06 -7.18
N PRO A 195 -25.64 12.73 -6.07
CA PRO A 195 -24.67 13.13 -5.05
C PRO A 195 -23.99 11.94 -4.35
N ASP A 196 -24.65 10.78 -4.30
CA ASP A 196 -24.11 9.58 -3.64
C ASP A 196 -22.92 9.02 -4.42
N HIS A 197 -22.93 9.06 -5.75
CA HIS A 197 -21.76 8.68 -6.55
C HIS A 197 -20.57 9.62 -6.34
N PHE A 198 -20.81 10.92 -6.14
CA PHE A 198 -19.74 11.85 -5.78
C PHE A 198 -19.21 11.57 -4.37
N ALA A 199 -20.10 11.29 -3.41
CA ALA A 199 -19.73 10.85 -2.06
C ALA A 199 -18.79 9.64 -2.08
N GLU A 200 -19.16 8.60 -2.83
CA GLU A 200 -18.36 7.38 -2.94
C GLU A 200 -16.98 7.67 -3.56
N LEU A 201 -16.91 8.55 -4.57
CA LEU A 201 -15.64 8.96 -5.17
C LEU A 201 -14.72 9.63 -4.12
N LEU A 202 -15.27 10.51 -3.28
CA LEU A 202 -14.51 11.17 -2.22
C LEU A 202 -13.96 10.16 -1.20
N GLU A 203 -14.81 9.24 -0.72
CA GLU A 203 -14.41 8.18 0.23
C GLU A 203 -13.31 7.28 -0.34
N VAL A 204 -13.46 6.85 -1.59
CA VAL A 204 -12.46 6.04 -2.29
C VAL A 204 -11.15 6.79 -2.46
N CYS A 205 -11.21 8.06 -2.84
CA CYS A 205 -10.03 8.90 -3.00
C CYS A 205 -9.32 9.18 -1.68
N GLU A 206 -10.04 9.28 -0.56
CA GLU A 206 -9.46 9.53 0.76
C GLU A 206 -8.51 8.38 1.14
N VAL A 207 -8.96 7.15 0.87
CA VAL A 207 -8.18 5.94 1.11
C VAL A 207 -7.05 5.79 0.10
N LEU A 208 -7.33 5.85 -1.20
CA LEU A 208 -6.35 5.49 -2.23
C LEU A 208 -5.32 6.59 -2.48
N LEU A 209 -5.72 7.86 -2.37
CA LEU A 209 -4.87 9.02 -2.61
C LEU A 209 -4.27 9.61 -1.34
N TRP A 210 -4.34 8.91 -0.19
CA TRP A 210 -3.88 9.40 1.11
C TRP A 210 -2.46 10.00 1.14
N ARG A 211 -1.53 9.55 0.27
CA ARG A 211 -0.16 10.11 0.14
C ARG A 211 -0.05 11.32 -0.78
N GLN A 212 -1.08 11.60 -1.55
CA GLN A 212 -1.10 12.59 -2.62
C GLN A 212 -2.03 13.77 -2.32
N LEU A 213 -2.89 13.68 -1.31
CA LEU A 213 -3.87 14.72 -0.96
C LEU A 213 -3.24 16.10 -0.80
N ASP A 214 -2.10 16.21 -0.09
CA ASP A 214 -1.38 17.48 0.09
C ASP A 214 -0.89 18.12 -1.22
N LYS A 215 -0.66 17.30 -2.25
CA LYS A 215 -0.22 17.78 -3.57
C LYS A 215 -1.40 18.20 -4.45
N LEU A 216 -2.53 17.51 -4.32
CA LEU A 216 -3.76 17.79 -5.08
C LEU A 216 -4.46 19.05 -4.57
N PHE A 217 -4.39 19.28 -3.25
CA PHE A 217 -5.03 20.40 -2.58
C PHE A 217 -3.97 21.22 -1.83
N PRO A 218 -3.41 22.27 -2.44
CA PRO A 218 -2.32 23.02 -1.82
C PRO A 218 -2.81 23.94 -0.69
N THR A 219 -4.03 24.46 -0.79
CA THR A 219 -4.58 25.38 0.20
C THR A 219 -4.98 24.65 1.49
N LYS A 220 -4.95 25.36 2.63
CA LYS A 220 -5.36 24.75 3.92
C LYS A 220 -6.85 24.43 3.96
N GLU A 221 -7.66 25.24 3.31
CA GLU A 221 -9.11 25.10 3.27
C GLU A 221 -9.52 23.89 2.42
N GLU A 222 -9.02 23.79 1.18
CA GLU A 222 -9.29 22.62 0.34
C GLU A 222 -8.83 21.34 1.03
N ARG A 223 -7.65 21.32 1.67
CA ARG A 223 -7.19 20.12 2.40
C ARG A 223 -8.11 19.70 3.53
N LYS A 224 -8.78 20.66 4.16
CA LYS A 224 -9.66 20.39 5.30
C LYS A 224 -11.01 19.86 4.83
N TYR A 225 -11.53 20.35 3.71
CA TYR A 225 -12.93 20.14 3.32
C TYR A 225 -13.13 19.44 1.98
N TRP A 226 -12.07 19.06 1.26
CA TRP A 226 -12.24 18.44 -0.07
C TRP A 226 -13.13 17.19 -0.07
N ALA A 227 -13.11 16.42 1.02
CA ALA A 227 -13.92 15.21 1.19
C ALA A 227 -15.29 15.48 1.88
N ASP A 228 -15.61 16.73 2.23
CA ASP A 228 -16.86 17.10 2.88
C ASP A 228 -17.89 17.56 1.84
N ILE A 229 -18.93 16.77 1.62
CA ILE A 229 -20.01 17.10 0.68
C ILE A 229 -20.75 18.36 1.10
N SER A 230 -20.93 18.55 2.41
CA SER A 230 -21.65 19.72 2.96
C SER A 230 -20.91 21.02 2.64
N TYR A 231 -19.57 20.96 2.57
CA TYR A 231 -18.76 22.10 2.13
C TYR A 231 -19.02 22.45 0.66
N TRP A 232 -19.10 21.45 -0.22
CA TRP A 232 -19.38 21.66 -1.64
C TRP A 232 -20.81 22.16 -1.89
N ASP A 233 -21.78 21.68 -1.11
CA ASP A 233 -23.16 22.15 -1.16
C ASP A 233 -23.27 23.61 -0.68
N GLN A 234 -22.63 23.95 0.45
CA GLN A 234 -22.57 25.33 0.95
C GLN A 234 -21.92 26.26 -0.07
N ARG A 235 -20.84 25.83 -0.72
CA ARG A 235 -20.17 26.62 -1.75
C ARG A 235 -21.08 26.87 -2.95
N ALA A 236 -21.82 25.86 -3.39
CA ALA A 236 -22.81 26.03 -4.47
C ALA A 236 -23.91 27.04 -4.09
N MET A 237 -24.34 27.06 -2.83
CA MET A 237 -25.29 28.08 -2.32
C MET A 237 -24.68 29.48 -2.32
N GLU A 238 -23.43 29.63 -1.87
CA GLU A 238 -22.71 30.92 -1.85
C GLU A 238 -22.48 31.47 -3.26
N ASP A 239 -22.25 30.59 -4.23
CA ASP A 239 -22.12 30.94 -5.66
C ASP A 239 -23.48 31.20 -6.34
N GLY A 240 -24.60 31.04 -5.62
CA GLY A 240 -25.94 31.43 -6.05
C GLY A 240 -26.74 30.33 -6.77
N TRP A 241 -26.28 29.08 -6.74
CA TRP A 241 -26.92 27.95 -7.41
C TRP A 241 -28.03 27.29 -6.59
N GLY A 242 -28.00 27.44 -5.26
CA GLY A 242 -29.06 26.98 -4.34
C GLY A 242 -28.99 25.52 -3.92
N GLU A 243 -28.34 24.65 -4.69
CA GLU A 243 -28.05 23.25 -4.37
C GLU A 243 -26.74 22.80 -5.00
N LEU A 244 -26.18 21.66 -4.55
CA LEU A 244 -25.00 21.05 -5.13
C LEU A 244 -25.13 20.84 -6.64
N CYS A 245 -24.26 21.50 -7.40
CA CYS A 245 -24.28 21.52 -8.86
C CYS A 245 -22.97 20.99 -9.47
N TYR A 246 -23.00 20.73 -10.78
CA TYR A 246 -21.83 20.24 -11.52
C TYR A 246 -20.66 21.23 -11.52
N ASP A 247 -20.89 22.54 -11.52
CA ASP A 247 -19.82 23.55 -11.47
C ASP A 247 -19.08 23.54 -10.13
N ALA A 248 -19.82 23.37 -9.02
CA ALA A 248 -19.24 23.34 -7.68
C ALA A 248 -18.26 22.17 -7.50
N ILE A 249 -18.56 20.99 -8.05
CA ILE A 249 -17.71 19.79 -7.90
C ILE A 249 -16.61 19.70 -8.97
N LYS A 250 -16.74 20.42 -10.09
CA LYS A 250 -15.83 20.33 -11.23
C LYS A 250 -14.35 20.50 -10.87
N PRO A 251 -13.93 21.49 -10.06
CA PRO A 251 -12.52 21.64 -9.66
C PRO A 251 -11.96 20.44 -8.88
N VAL A 252 -12.83 19.70 -8.17
CA VAL A 252 -12.43 18.54 -7.37
C VAL A 252 -12.36 17.30 -8.23
N VAL A 253 -13.40 17.01 -9.00
CA VAL A 253 -13.46 15.82 -9.87
C VAL A 253 -12.35 15.87 -10.91
N ALA A 254 -12.04 17.05 -11.47
CA ALA A 254 -10.94 17.26 -12.42
C ALA A 254 -9.54 16.96 -11.82
N LYS A 255 -9.37 17.06 -10.50
CA LYS A 255 -8.11 16.70 -9.80
C LYS A 255 -8.12 15.24 -9.37
N LEU A 256 -9.25 14.78 -8.83
CA LEU A 256 -9.36 13.46 -8.20
C LEU A 256 -9.39 12.34 -9.22
N VAL A 257 -10.18 12.43 -10.29
CA VAL A 257 -10.35 11.32 -11.24
C VAL A 257 -9.04 10.94 -11.93
N PRO A 258 -8.25 11.88 -12.50
CA PRO A 258 -6.94 11.54 -13.07
C PRO A 258 -5.98 10.95 -12.03
N ALA A 259 -5.93 11.53 -10.83
CA ALA A 259 -5.05 11.07 -9.76
C ALA A 259 -5.43 9.67 -9.25
N LEU A 260 -6.73 9.39 -9.14
CA LEU A 260 -7.29 8.10 -8.81
C LEU A 260 -6.84 7.07 -9.82
N ILE A 261 -7.09 7.29 -11.12
CA ILE A 261 -6.71 6.35 -12.19
C ILE A 261 -5.19 6.09 -12.18
N ALA A 262 -4.37 7.13 -12.01
CA ALA A 262 -2.92 6.95 -11.88
C ALA A 262 -2.53 6.03 -10.71
N GLU A 263 -3.25 6.09 -9.59
CA GLU A 263 -3.05 5.20 -8.45
C GLU A 263 -3.60 3.79 -8.71
N LEU A 264 -4.75 3.66 -9.38
CA LEU A 264 -5.30 2.37 -9.82
C LEU A 264 -4.29 1.62 -10.69
N GLN A 265 -3.63 2.28 -11.65
CA GLN A 265 -2.58 1.69 -12.48
C GLN A 265 -1.37 1.21 -11.65
N LYS A 266 -1.01 1.92 -10.58
CA LYS A 266 0.07 1.47 -9.67
C LYS A 266 -0.35 0.23 -8.89
N LEU A 267 -1.59 0.21 -8.40
CA LEU A 267 -2.14 -0.92 -7.66
C LEU A 267 -2.35 -2.14 -8.55
N GLU A 268 -2.84 -1.98 -9.77
CA GLU A 268 -2.95 -3.02 -10.79
C GLU A 268 -1.60 -3.72 -10.97
N ARG A 269 -0.53 -2.97 -11.26
CA ARG A 269 0.82 -3.52 -11.41
C ARG A 269 1.29 -4.29 -10.17
N ARG A 270 0.99 -3.81 -8.96
CA ARG A 270 1.34 -4.51 -7.71
C ARG A 270 0.55 -5.81 -7.54
N VAL A 271 -0.74 -5.80 -7.82
CA VAL A 271 -1.61 -6.98 -7.74
C VAL A 271 -1.18 -8.02 -8.77
N LEU A 272 -0.97 -7.63 -10.02
CA LEU A 272 -0.54 -8.53 -11.08
C LEU A 272 0.88 -9.10 -10.82
N ALA A 273 1.78 -8.31 -10.23
CA ALA A 273 3.08 -8.81 -9.81
C ALA A 273 2.98 -9.88 -8.70
N GLY A 274 1.96 -9.80 -7.85
CA GLY A 274 1.64 -10.79 -6.81
C GLY A 274 0.57 -11.80 -7.21
N LYS A 275 0.36 -12.04 -8.51
CA LYS A 275 -0.76 -12.86 -9.03
C LYS A 275 -0.89 -14.23 -8.37
N TYR A 276 0.20 -14.90 -8.01
CA TYR A 276 0.15 -16.20 -7.35
C TYR A 276 -0.54 -16.11 -5.98
N TYR A 277 -0.18 -15.12 -5.16
CA TYR A 277 -0.83 -14.87 -3.88
C TYR A 277 -2.33 -14.60 -4.09
N TRP A 278 -2.67 -13.66 -4.97
CA TRP A 278 -4.06 -13.23 -5.16
C TRP A 278 -4.95 -14.32 -5.77
N ALA A 279 -4.41 -15.18 -6.64
CA ALA A 279 -5.17 -16.29 -7.21
C ALA A 279 -5.60 -17.34 -6.15
N ASN A 280 -4.88 -17.39 -5.02
CA ASN A 280 -5.16 -18.28 -3.89
C ASN A 280 -5.91 -17.58 -2.75
N SER A 281 -5.60 -16.31 -2.45
CA SER A 281 -6.22 -15.55 -1.36
C SER A 281 -7.52 -14.85 -1.74
N ASN A 282 -7.61 -14.31 -2.97
CA ASN A 282 -8.78 -13.57 -3.44
C ASN A 282 -8.88 -13.57 -4.97
N ALA A 283 -9.23 -14.72 -5.53
CA ALA A 283 -9.34 -14.94 -6.98
C ALA A 283 -10.30 -13.94 -7.67
N ARG A 284 -11.41 -13.59 -7.02
CA ARG A 284 -12.39 -12.64 -7.56
C ARG A 284 -11.80 -11.24 -7.73
N TYR A 285 -10.97 -10.81 -6.78
CA TYR A 285 -10.30 -9.52 -6.87
C TYR A 285 -9.20 -9.53 -7.95
N LEU A 286 -8.41 -10.60 -8.05
CA LEU A 286 -7.44 -10.73 -9.13
C LEU A 286 -8.10 -10.69 -10.51
N LYS A 287 -9.25 -11.38 -10.65
CA LYS A 287 -10.07 -11.37 -11.86
C LYS A 287 -10.50 -9.96 -12.22
N LEU A 288 -11.11 -9.22 -11.28
CA LEU A 288 -11.54 -7.84 -11.49
C LEU A 288 -10.36 -6.96 -11.97
N VAL A 289 -9.24 -7.01 -11.26
CA VAL A 289 -8.04 -6.22 -11.62
C VAL A 289 -7.54 -6.56 -13.02
N TYR A 290 -7.55 -7.83 -13.42
CA TYR A 290 -7.11 -8.24 -14.74
C TYR A 290 -8.08 -7.85 -15.86
N GLU A 291 -9.38 -7.95 -15.59
CA GLU A 291 -10.43 -7.69 -16.58
C GLU A 291 -10.68 -6.19 -16.80
N THR A 292 -10.41 -5.36 -15.78
CA THR A 292 -10.54 -3.91 -15.88
C THR A 292 -9.41 -3.31 -16.71
N THR A 293 -9.75 -2.67 -17.83
CA THR A 293 -8.79 -1.87 -18.62
C THR A 293 -8.77 -0.44 -18.08
N LEU A 294 -7.60 0.02 -17.66
CA LEU A 294 -7.37 1.39 -17.22
C LEU A 294 -6.80 2.23 -18.38
N PRO A 295 -7.22 3.49 -18.57
CA PRO A 295 -6.68 4.33 -19.62
C PRO A 295 -5.24 4.71 -19.34
N GLU A 296 -4.45 4.89 -20.40
CA GLU A 296 -3.05 5.33 -20.30
C GLU A 296 -2.93 6.86 -20.26
N ASP A 297 -3.73 7.55 -21.07
CA ASP A 297 -3.81 9.01 -21.04
C ASP A 297 -4.75 9.46 -19.92
N LEU A 298 -4.29 10.46 -19.17
CA LEU A 298 -4.93 10.96 -17.96
C LEU A 298 -5.32 12.43 -18.08
N ASP A 299 -5.15 13.04 -19.26
CA ASP A 299 -5.70 14.36 -19.52
C ASP A 299 -7.24 14.31 -19.52
N ILE A 300 -7.85 15.46 -19.24
CA ILE A 300 -9.30 15.55 -19.02
C ILE A 300 -10.08 15.23 -20.29
N GLU A 301 -9.59 15.61 -21.48
CA GLU A 301 -10.31 15.36 -22.74
C GLU A 301 -10.31 13.86 -23.05
N SER A 302 -9.15 13.21 -22.99
CA SER A 302 -9.05 11.76 -23.21
C SER A 302 -9.89 10.94 -22.23
N LEU A 303 -9.91 11.33 -20.95
CA LEU A 303 -10.73 10.64 -19.94
C LEU A 303 -12.23 10.82 -20.17
N ARG A 304 -12.65 11.96 -20.71
CA ARG A 304 -14.05 12.20 -21.05
C ARG A 304 -14.49 11.36 -22.23
N ASP A 305 -13.69 11.32 -23.30
CA ASP A 305 -13.95 10.51 -24.48
C ASP A 305 -14.08 9.01 -24.15
N LEU A 306 -13.26 8.54 -23.21
CA LEU A 306 -13.29 7.15 -22.73
C LEU A 306 -14.65 6.74 -22.15
N THR A 307 -15.45 7.68 -21.63
CA THR A 307 -16.77 7.39 -21.05
C THR A 307 -17.68 6.64 -22.03
N TYR A 308 -17.58 6.97 -23.33
CA TYR A 308 -18.39 6.37 -24.40
C TYR A 308 -17.88 5.00 -24.85
N GLU A 309 -16.57 4.76 -24.72
CA GLU A 309 -15.92 3.53 -25.18
C GLU A 309 -15.64 2.51 -24.06
N PHE A 310 -15.90 2.89 -22.80
CA PHE A 310 -15.45 2.17 -21.62
C PHE A 310 -15.81 0.67 -21.63
N ASP A 311 -17.03 0.32 -21.98
CA ASP A 311 -17.51 -1.07 -21.98
C ASP A 311 -16.83 -1.92 -23.07
N ALA A 312 -16.52 -1.32 -24.22
CA ALA A 312 -15.90 -2.00 -25.35
C ALA A 312 -14.42 -2.39 -25.07
N LEU A 313 -13.77 -1.69 -24.15
CA LEU A 313 -12.36 -1.88 -23.80
C LEU A 313 -12.12 -2.94 -22.72
N GLN A 314 -13.18 -3.45 -22.07
CA GLN A 314 -13.03 -4.41 -20.97
C GLN A 314 -12.66 -5.81 -21.49
N LYS A 315 -11.78 -6.51 -20.76
CA LYS A 315 -11.27 -7.85 -21.15
C LYS A 315 -12.18 -8.97 -20.65
N SER A 316 -13.49 -8.82 -20.82
CA SER A 316 -14.48 -9.74 -20.23
C SER A 316 -14.27 -11.20 -20.66
N GLY A 317 -14.33 -12.12 -19.69
CA GLY A 317 -14.33 -13.56 -19.94
C GLY A 317 -12.94 -14.22 -19.97
N LEU A 318 -11.86 -13.44 -19.92
CA LEU A 318 -10.49 -13.99 -19.85
C LEU A 318 -9.97 -14.17 -18.43
N GLY A 319 -10.63 -13.58 -17.44
CA GLY A 319 -10.11 -13.52 -16.08
C GLY A 319 -10.08 -14.88 -15.35
N ASP A 320 -11.05 -15.76 -15.59
CA ASP A 320 -11.04 -17.09 -14.95
C ASP A 320 -9.86 -17.94 -15.43
N TYR A 321 -9.57 -17.89 -16.73
CA TYR A 321 -8.40 -18.55 -17.31
C TYR A 321 -7.11 -17.96 -16.74
N PHE A 322 -6.99 -16.63 -16.68
CA PHE A 322 -5.83 -15.96 -16.09
C PHE A 322 -5.59 -16.37 -14.62
N VAL A 323 -6.64 -16.41 -13.81
CA VAL A 323 -6.56 -16.84 -12.41
C VAL A 323 -6.09 -18.30 -12.30
N GLN A 324 -6.60 -19.20 -13.15
CA GLN A 324 -6.15 -20.60 -13.15
C GLN A 324 -4.67 -20.73 -13.51
N GLN A 325 -4.20 -19.97 -14.51
CA GLN A 325 -2.78 -19.94 -14.88
C GLN A 325 -1.91 -19.37 -13.75
N ALA A 326 -2.39 -18.32 -13.05
CA ALA A 326 -1.66 -17.70 -11.96
C ALA A 326 -1.46 -18.61 -10.73
N ARG A 327 -2.27 -19.66 -10.56
CA ARG A 327 -2.10 -20.65 -9.47
C ARG A 327 -0.96 -21.62 -9.72
N GLN A 328 -0.49 -21.75 -10.95
CA GLN A 328 0.59 -22.67 -11.24
C GLN A 328 1.88 -22.16 -10.60
N PRO A 329 2.59 -22.99 -9.81
CA PRO A 329 3.85 -22.59 -9.21
C PRO A 329 4.85 -22.19 -10.29
N HIS A 330 5.60 -21.12 -10.06
CA HIS A 330 6.64 -20.74 -11.01
C HIS A 330 7.77 -21.77 -10.91
N ARG A 331 7.78 -22.74 -11.82
CA ARG A 331 8.90 -23.69 -11.94
C ARG A 331 10.14 -22.89 -12.34
N SER A 332 11.02 -22.59 -11.38
CA SER A 332 12.36 -22.10 -11.76
C SER A 332 13.03 -23.25 -12.51
N SER A 333 13.28 -23.05 -13.80
CA SER A 333 14.14 -23.97 -14.54
C SER A 333 15.51 -23.89 -13.90
N ARG A 334 15.87 -24.88 -13.06
CA ARG A 334 17.28 -25.14 -12.76
C ARG A 334 17.95 -25.44 -14.09
N HIS A 335 18.57 -24.42 -14.70
CA HIS A 335 19.48 -24.64 -15.81
C HIS A 335 20.58 -25.58 -15.31
N GLY A 336 20.68 -26.72 -16.00
CA GLY A 336 21.55 -27.82 -15.65
C GLY A 336 23.01 -27.37 -15.62
N LYS A 337 23.63 -27.50 -14.46
CA LYS A 337 25.03 -27.92 -14.43
C LYS A 337 25.03 -29.43 -14.68
N SER A 338 24.92 -29.81 -15.95
CA SER A 338 25.40 -31.13 -16.38
C SER A 338 26.90 -31.12 -16.18
N ALA A 339 27.35 -31.97 -15.27
CA ALA A 339 28.75 -32.31 -15.11
C ALA A 339 29.32 -32.76 -16.47
N ALA A 340 30.35 -32.07 -16.95
CA ALA A 340 31.34 -32.70 -17.80
C ALA A 340 32.41 -33.23 -16.86
N LYS A 341 32.50 -34.56 -16.80
CA LYS A 341 33.63 -35.31 -16.27
C LYS A 341 34.81 -35.21 -17.22
#